data_AF-A0A6A7BEK4-F1
#
_entry.id   AF-A0A6A7BEK4-F1
#
_cell.length_a   1.000
_cell.length_b   1.000
_cell.length_c   1.000
_cell.angle_alpha   90.00
_cell.angle_beta   90.00
_cell.angle_gamma   90.00
#
_symmetry.space_group_name_H-M   'P 1'
#
loop_
_entity.id
_entity.type
_entity.pdbx_description
1 polymer ?
#
loop_
_entity_poly.entity_id
_entity_poly.type
_entity_poly.pdbx_seq_one_letter_code
_entity_poly.pdbx_strand_id
1 'polypeptide(L)'
;MSSFHHFSRLPTEIQEQIFSLSKPTTTTIHLLEDEFEITAVSPAPSPLTTTRSSRTVAKSWGLSSFPLWTQDDWQDIFLHPEDSILQLVVSPSRMAALAITWTELHAVLGDALPAVQKLHIVCSESERLARLWMLPEGELVGVGESCVERGSFGKEVLASDREMREQLHAHLTVTVSRCSVEDLEQG
;
A
#
# COMPACT_ATOMS: atom_id res chain seq x y z
N MET A 1 -11.54 15.10 10.93
CA MET A 1 -10.42 15.93 10.43
C MET A 1 -9.52 16.28 11.61
N SER A 2 -8.35 15.64 11.73
CA SER A 2 -7.36 15.99 12.76
C SER A 2 -6.72 17.32 12.38
N SER A 3 -7.06 18.39 13.08
CA SER A 3 -6.44 19.70 12.89
C SER A 3 -5.05 19.69 13.53
N PHE A 4 -4.00 19.77 12.72
CA PHE A 4 -2.65 19.89 13.26
C PHE A 4 -2.51 21.20 14.03
N HIS A 5 -2.07 21.10 15.28
CA HIS A 5 -2.01 22.25 16.17
C HIS A 5 -0.97 23.27 15.67
N HIS A 6 -1.39 24.52 15.58
CA HIS A 6 -0.48 25.60 15.23
C HIS A 6 0.32 26.05 16.46
N PHE A 7 1.64 25.94 16.39
CA PHE A 7 2.56 26.23 17.49
C PHE A 7 3.08 27.68 17.49
N SER A 8 2.20 28.68 17.32
CA SER A 8 2.58 30.09 17.17
C SER A 8 3.38 30.70 18.33
N ARG A 9 3.34 30.08 19.50
CA ARG A 9 4.03 30.55 20.71
C ARG A 9 5.45 29.99 20.89
N LEU A 10 5.87 29.03 20.05
CA LEU A 10 7.20 28.44 20.11
C LEU A 10 8.20 29.25 19.26
N PRO A 11 9.51 29.24 19.60
CA PRO A 11 10.55 29.75 18.71
C PRO A 11 10.54 29.03 17.34
N THR A 12 10.94 29.75 16.29
CA THR A 12 10.87 29.27 14.90
C THR A 12 11.64 27.97 14.71
N GLU A 13 12.80 27.84 15.34
CA GLU A 13 13.68 26.67 15.28
C GLU A 13 12.98 25.42 15.83
N ILE A 14 12.21 25.57 16.91
CA ILE A 14 11.45 24.48 17.52
C ILE A 14 10.25 24.11 16.64
N GLN A 15 9.58 25.08 16.03
CA GLN A 15 8.50 24.82 15.09
C GLN A 15 9.00 24.02 13.89
N GLU A 16 10.14 24.39 13.30
CA GLU A 16 10.75 23.68 12.18
C GLU A 16 11.15 22.25 12.53
N GLN A 17 11.69 22.02 13.73
CA GLN A 17 11.97 20.67 14.24
C GLN A 17 10.70 19.83 14.37
N ILE A 18 9.63 20.39 14.95
CA ILE A 18 8.33 19.69 15.08
C ILE A 18 7.78 19.32 13.71
N PHE A 19 7.78 20.25 12.76
CA PHE A 19 7.34 19.95 11.40
C PHE A 19 8.21 18.86 10.79
N SER A 20 9.53 18.95 10.87
CA SER A 20 10.46 17.95 10.32
C SER A 20 10.22 16.55 10.87
N LEU A 21 9.93 16.42 12.17
CA LEU A 21 9.58 15.15 12.83
C LEU A 21 8.18 14.64 12.45
N SER A 22 7.34 15.47 11.85
CA SER A 22 6.00 15.12 11.38
C SER A 22 6.00 14.55 9.96
N LYS A 23 7.17 14.25 9.36
CA LYS A 23 7.27 13.58 8.06
C LYS A 23 6.55 12.23 8.14
N PRO A 24 5.60 11.92 7.23
CA PRO A 24 4.93 10.63 7.22
C PRO A 24 5.92 9.51 6.88
N THR A 25 5.94 8.46 7.70
CA THR A 25 6.70 7.24 7.42
C THR A 25 5.84 6.17 6.76
N THR A 26 4.52 6.24 6.95
CA THR A 26 3.57 5.24 6.45
C THR A 26 2.38 5.94 5.82
N THR A 27 1.98 5.47 4.65
CA THR A 27 0.72 5.84 3.99
C THR A 27 -0.15 4.59 3.95
N THR A 28 -1.38 4.67 4.42
CA THR A 28 -2.27 3.52 4.57
C THR A 28 -3.41 3.61 3.57
N ILE A 29 -3.71 2.50 2.89
CA ILE A 29 -4.82 2.36 1.96
C ILE A 29 -5.65 1.16 2.39
N HIS A 30 -6.95 1.33 2.52
CA HIS A 30 -7.89 0.27 2.83
C HIS A 30 -8.55 -0.21 1.54
N LEU A 31 -8.53 -1.53 1.33
CA LEU A 31 -8.94 -2.15 0.09
C LEU A 31 -9.92 -3.29 0.39
N LEU A 32 -11.04 -3.32 -0.33
CA LEU A 32 -12.04 -4.37 -0.25
C LEU A 32 -11.74 -5.44 -1.31
N GLU A 33 -11.60 -6.70 -0.90
CA GLU A 33 -11.10 -7.78 -1.78
C GLU A 33 -12.03 -8.13 -2.97
N ASP A 34 -13.34 -8.02 -2.81
CA ASP A 34 -14.29 -8.49 -3.84
C ASP A 34 -14.32 -7.62 -5.10
N GLU A 35 -14.34 -6.30 -4.92
CA GLU A 35 -14.39 -5.32 -6.02
C GLU A 35 -13.03 -4.64 -6.26
N PHE A 36 -12.03 -4.98 -5.45
CA PHE A 36 -10.72 -4.31 -5.43
C PHE A 36 -10.86 -2.78 -5.26
N GLU A 37 -11.84 -2.37 -4.46
CA GLU A 37 -12.20 -0.97 -4.26
C GLU A 37 -11.41 -0.36 -3.10
N ILE A 38 -10.91 0.86 -3.32
CA ILE A 38 -10.29 1.65 -2.25
C ILE A 38 -11.38 2.35 -1.45
N THR A 39 -11.53 1.94 -0.19
CA THR A 39 -12.56 2.43 0.73
C THR A 39 -12.06 3.58 1.60
N ALA A 40 -10.77 3.62 1.90
CA ALA A 40 -10.16 4.71 2.67
C ALA A 40 -8.68 4.86 2.35
N VAL A 41 -8.20 6.10 2.47
CA VAL A 41 -6.79 6.46 2.31
C VAL A 41 -6.40 7.33 3.51
N SER A 42 -5.19 7.12 4.02
CA SER A 42 -4.64 7.93 5.11
C SER A 42 -4.60 9.41 4.67
N PRO A 43 -4.97 10.35 5.56
CA PRO A 43 -5.05 11.75 5.19
C PRO A 43 -3.69 12.31 4.77
N ALA A 44 -3.71 13.29 3.87
CA ALA A 44 -2.50 13.99 3.46
C ALA A 44 -1.75 14.56 4.69
N PRO A 45 -0.40 14.54 4.67
CA PRO A 45 0.41 15.06 5.77
C PRO A 45 0.02 16.48 6.13
N SER A 46 -0.41 16.69 7.37
CA SER A 46 -0.96 17.97 7.80
C SER A 46 -0.02 19.18 7.62
N PRO A 47 1.33 19.05 7.67
CA PRO A 47 2.20 20.19 7.40
C PRO A 47 2.11 20.72 5.96
N LEU A 48 1.55 19.95 5.01
CA LEU A 48 1.25 20.40 3.64
C LEU A 48 0.10 21.39 3.56
N THR A 49 -0.81 21.42 4.55
CA THR A 49 -2.04 22.23 4.49
C THR A 49 -2.14 23.30 5.59
N THR A 50 -1.29 23.23 6.62
CA THR A 50 -1.44 24.05 7.84
C THR A 50 -0.95 25.51 7.67
N THR A 51 0.36 25.76 7.51
CA THR A 51 0.91 27.12 7.39
C THR A 51 1.90 27.26 6.24
N ARG A 52 2.33 28.50 5.96
CA ARG A 52 3.40 28.73 4.98
C ARG A 52 4.72 28.10 5.43
N SER A 53 5.11 28.26 6.68
CA SER A 53 6.36 27.70 7.20
C SER A 53 6.35 26.18 7.22
N SER A 54 5.25 25.55 7.66
CA SER A 54 5.11 24.09 7.64
C SER A 54 5.18 23.53 6.21
N ARG A 55 4.60 24.24 5.24
CA ARG A 55 4.66 23.86 3.82
C ARG A 55 6.07 23.94 3.25
N THR A 56 6.87 24.93 3.66
CA THR A 56 8.27 25.02 3.24
C THR A 56 9.06 23.81 3.75
N VAL A 57 8.88 23.43 5.02
CA VAL A 57 9.50 22.23 5.59
C VAL A 57 9.00 20.98 4.86
N ALA A 58 7.69 20.83 4.66
CA ALA A 58 7.11 19.67 3.99
C ALA A 58 7.61 19.47 2.55
N LYS A 59 7.86 20.57 1.82
CA LYS A 59 8.46 20.50 0.47
C LYS A 59 9.88 19.93 0.47
N SER A 60 10.63 20.12 1.55
CA SER A 60 11.98 19.57 1.67
C SER A 60 12.00 18.06 1.90
N TRP A 61 10.85 17.43 2.19
CA TRP A 61 10.77 15.99 2.42
C TRP A 61 10.83 15.13 1.17
N GLY A 62 10.77 15.73 -0.03
CA GLY A 62 10.84 14.99 -1.29
C GLY A 62 9.66 14.04 -1.55
N LEU A 63 8.48 14.34 -0.99
CA LEU A 63 7.28 13.53 -1.23
C LEU A 63 6.79 13.71 -2.67
N SER A 64 6.51 12.58 -3.33
CA SER A 64 5.83 12.52 -4.63
C SER A 64 4.35 12.22 -4.41
N SER A 65 3.49 12.82 -5.24
CA SER A 65 2.05 12.63 -5.19
C SER A 65 1.61 11.67 -6.27
N PHE A 66 0.77 10.70 -5.91
CA PHE A 66 0.21 9.72 -6.84
C PHE A 66 -1.32 9.71 -6.73
N PRO A 67 -2.04 9.89 -7.84
CA PRO A 67 -3.49 9.87 -7.82
C PRO A 67 -4.00 8.43 -7.74
N LEU A 68 -4.96 8.20 -6.86
CA LEU A 68 -5.67 6.93 -6.71
C LEU A 68 -7.17 7.14 -6.92
N TRP A 69 -7.80 6.20 -7.59
CA TRP A 69 -9.24 6.18 -7.73
C TRP A 69 -9.87 5.51 -6.51
N THR A 70 -10.60 6.29 -5.72
CA THR A 70 -11.42 5.76 -4.62
C THR A 70 -12.87 5.61 -5.08
N GLN A 71 -13.71 4.98 -4.26
CA GLN A 71 -15.14 4.76 -4.53
C GLN A 71 -15.85 6.02 -5.07
N ASP A 72 -15.56 7.17 -4.47
CA ASP A 72 -16.32 8.40 -4.71
C ASP A 72 -15.54 9.48 -5.49
N ASP A 73 -14.20 9.50 -5.43
CA ASP A 73 -13.38 10.55 -6.04
C ASP A 73 -11.90 10.13 -6.23
N TRP A 74 -11.16 10.92 -6.99
CA TRP A 74 -9.71 10.87 -7.01
C TRP A 74 -9.13 11.38 -5.68
N GLN A 75 -8.20 10.63 -5.10
CA GLN A 75 -7.44 11.06 -3.94
C GLN A 75 -5.94 10.88 -4.17
N ASP A 76 -5.16 11.88 -3.77
CA ASP A 76 -3.70 11.80 -3.86
C ASP A 76 -3.11 11.17 -2.61
N ILE A 77 -2.25 10.17 -2.80
CA ILE A 77 -1.32 9.70 -1.77
C ILE A 77 0.04 10.38 -1.91
N PHE A 78 0.77 10.48 -0.81
CA PHE A 78 2.08 11.13 -0.77
C PHE A 78 3.14 10.15 -0.27
N LEU A 79 4.09 9.79 -1.13
CA LEU A 79 5.11 8.79 -0.83
C LEU A 79 6.52 9.35 -1.04
N HIS A 80 7.44 8.99 -0.14
CA HIS A 80 8.87 9.05 -0.39
C HIS A 80 9.34 7.68 -0.88
N PRO A 81 10.00 7.56 -2.05
CA PRO A 81 10.34 6.26 -2.65
C PRO A 81 11.10 5.30 -1.73
N GLU A 82 12.05 5.82 -0.94
CA GLU A 82 12.96 5.00 -0.11
C GLU A 82 12.53 4.89 1.36
N ASP A 83 11.84 5.92 1.87
CA ASP A 83 11.60 6.08 3.31
C ASP A 83 10.18 5.66 3.68
N SER A 84 9.22 5.84 2.78
CA SER A 84 7.81 5.59 3.07
C SER A 84 7.47 4.11 2.90
N ILE A 85 6.64 3.62 3.81
CA ILE A 85 5.96 2.34 3.71
C ILE A 85 4.58 2.59 3.13
N LEU A 86 4.26 1.93 2.02
CA LEU A 86 2.89 1.82 1.55
C LEU A 86 2.24 0.65 2.29
N GLN A 87 1.26 0.93 3.15
CA GLN A 87 0.53 -0.08 3.90
C GLN A 87 -0.83 -0.33 3.25
N LEU A 88 -1.07 -1.54 2.78
CA LEU A 88 -2.35 -2.00 2.25
C LEU A 88 -3.07 -2.79 3.33
N VAL A 89 -4.22 -2.30 3.76
CA VAL A 89 -5.11 -3.01 4.67
C VAL A 89 -6.20 -3.65 3.84
N VAL A 90 -6.07 -4.95 3.62
CA VAL A 90 -7.02 -5.74 2.83
C VAL A 90 -8.10 -6.26 3.76
N SER A 91 -9.35 -5.95 3.44
CA SER A 91 -10.53 -6.52 4.08
C SER A 91 -11.03 -7.71 3.26
N PRO A 92 -10.83 -8.96 3.73
CA PRO A 92 -11.25 -10.14 2.98
C PRO A 92 -12.77 -10.18 2.82
N SER A 93 -13.23 -10.57 1.64
CA SER A 93 -14.66 -10.74 1.37
C SER A 93 -15.08 -12.19 1.61
N ARG A 94 -16.28 -12.36 2.18
CA ARG A 94 -16.88 -13.70 2.36
C ARG A 94 -17.23 -14.37 1.03
N MET A 95 -17.38 -13.58 -0.03
CA MET A 95 -17.79 -14.04 -1.36
C MET A 95 -16.61 -14.24 -2.30
N ALA A 96 -15.49 -13.54 -2.06
CA ALA A 96 -14.28 -13.77 -2.82
C ALA A 96 -13.73 -15.16 -2.46
N ALA A 97 -13.49 -15.98 -3.48
CA ALA A 97 -12.76 -17.26 -3.36
C ALA A 97 -11.35 -17.17 -3.98
N LEU A 98 -11.01 -16.01 -4.53
CA LEU A 98 -9.78 -15.78 -5.28
C LEU A 98 -8.71 -15.23 -4.35
N ALA A 99 -7.46 -15.42 -4.77
CA ALA A 99 -6.29 -14.88 -4.10
C ALA A 99 -5.79 -13.66 -4.88
N ILE A 100 -5.37 -12.64 -4.13
CA ILE A 100 -4.94 -11.34 -4.64
C ILE A 100 -3.65 -11.48 -5.47
N THR A 101 -3.63 -10.83 -6.62
CA THR A 101 -2.53 -10.87 -7.60
C THR A 101 -1.82 -9.53 -7.74
N TRP A 102 -0.60 -9.53 -8.28
CA TRP A 102 0.17 -8.32 -8.54
C TRP A 102 -0.50 -7.42 -9.60
N THR A 103 -1.17 -8.05 -10.56
CA THR A 103 -1.90 -7.35 -11.63
C THR A 103 -3.09 -6.58 -11.08
N GLU A 104 -3.86 -7.17 -10.16
CA GLU A 104 -4.98 -6.49 -9.49
C GLU A 104 -4.47 -5.34 -8.61
N LEU A 105 -3.41 -5.55 -7.84
CA LEU A 105 -2.79 -4.48 -7.06
C LEU A 105 -2.30 -3.33 -7.95
N HIS A 106 -1.70 -3.63 -9.11
CA HIS A 106 -1.27 -2.60 -10.04
C HIS A 106 -2.45 -1.86 -10.68
N ALA A 107 -3.55 -2.55 -10.99
CA ALA A 107 -4.75 -1.90 -11.55
C ALA A 107 -5.32 -0.84 -10.59
N VAL A 108 -5.26 -1.09 -9.29
CA VAL A 108 -5.79 -0.18 -8.25
C VAL A 108 -4.79 0.90 -7.86
N LEU A 109 -3.52 0.54 -7.69
CA LEU A 109 -2.49 1.43 -7.16
C LEU A 109 -1.75 2.21 -8.27
N GLY A 110 -1.82 1.74 -9.51
CA GLY A 110 -1.17 2.36 -10.66
C GLY A 110 0.31 2.64 -10.40
N ASP A 111 0.72 3.87 -10.73
CA ASP A 111 2.10 4.34 -10.62
C ASP A 111 2.64 4.41 -9.17
N ALA A 112 1.78 4.36 -8.16
CA ALA A 112 2.22 4.32 -6.77
C ALA A 112 2.93 3.00 -6.42
N LEU A 113 2.51 1.89 -7.03
CA LEU A 113 3.07 0.56 -6.77
C LEU A 113 4.52 0.41 -7.22
N PRO A 114 4.92 0.77 -8.45
CA PRO A 114 6.33 0.72 -8.87
C PRO A 114 7.20 1.81 -8.21
N ALA A 115 6.59 2.87 -7.65
CA ALA A 115 7.34 3.97 -7.04
C ALA A 115 7.79 3.69 -5.59
N VAL A 116 7.23 2.68 -4.92
CA VAL A 116 7.54 2.37 -3.52
C VAL A 116 8.56 1.24 -3.40
N GLN A 117 9.46 1.33 -2.42
CA GLN A 117 10.40 0.24 -2.11
C GLN A 117 9.92 -0.67 -0.98
N LYS A 118 8.94 -0.23 -0.19
CA LYS A 118 8.41 -0.96 0.98
C LYS A 118 6.90 -1.05 0.89
N LEU A 119 6.40 -2.26 0.67
CA LEU A 119 4.99 -2.59 0.72
C LEU A 119 4.71 -3.45 1.96
N HIS A 120 3.77 -3.02 2.78
CA HIS A 120 3.28 -3.79 3.91
C HIS A 120 1.82 -4.15 3.67
N ILE A 121 1.48 -5.45 3.70
CA ILE A 121 0.11 -5.92 3.48
C ILE A 121 -0.43 -6.47 4.80
N VAL A 122 -1.52 -5.90 5.26
CA VAL A 122 -2.28 -6.38 6.41
C VAL A 122 -3.53 -7.09 5.92
N CYS A 123 -3.69 -8.35 6.29
CA CYS A 123 -4.83 -9.16 5.92
C CYS A 123 -5.10 -10.23 6.98
N SER A 124 -6.34 -10.34 7.46
CA SER A 124 -6.70 -11.35 8.47
C SER A 124 -6.65 -12.79 7.93
N GLU A 125 -6.85 -12.96 6.62
CA GLU A 125 -6.78 -14.24 5.90
C GLU A 125 -5.52 -14.28 5.01
N SER A 126 -4.35 -14.53 5.60
CA SER A 126 -3.07 -14.54 4.87
C SER A 126 -3.01 -15.52 3.69
N GLU A 127 -3.79 -16.60 3.72
CA GLU A 127 -3.96 -17.52 2.58
C GLU A 127 -4.45 -16.83 1.30
N ARG A 128 -5.20 -15.73 1.41
CA ARG A 128 -5.66 -14.92 0.27
C ARG A 128 -4.53 -14.25 -0.49
N LEU A 129 -3.42 -14.05 0.19
CA LEU A 129 -2.26 -13.38 -0.38
C LEU A 129 -1.25 -14.36 -1.00
N ALA A 130 -1.52 -15.68 -0.94
CA ALA A 130 -0.58 -16.72 -1.40
C ALA A 130 -0.08 -16.51 -2.84
N ARG A 131 -0.92 -15.94 -3.73
CA ARG A 131 -0.54 -15.64 -5.13
C ARG A 131 0.55 -14.58 -5.24
N LEU A 132 0.64 -13.64 -4.29
CA LEU A 132 1.69 -12.62 -4.27
C LEU A 132 3.08 -13.23 -4.05
N TRP A 133 3.18 -14.34 -3.28
CA TRP A 133 4.44 -15.05 -3.02
C TRP A 133 4.64 -16.31 -3.85
N MET A 134 3.88 -16.57 -4.93
CA MET A 134 4.05 -17.76 -5.76
C MET A 134 5.45 -17.82 -6.40
N LEU A 135 6.45 -18.23 -5.62
CA LEU A 135 7.79 -18.60 -6.02
C LEU A 135 7.68 -19.60 -7.17
N PRO A 136 8.67 -19.62 -8.09
CA PRO A 136 8.67 -20.56 -9.20
C PRO A 136 8.34 -21.97 -8.71
N GLU A 137 7.56 -22.71 -9.48
CA GLU A 137 7.51 -24.17 -9.42
C GLU A 137 8.95 -24.70 -9.25
N GLY A 138 9.30 -25.03 -8.01
CA GLY A 138 10.70 -25.14 -7.62
C GLY A 138 10.74 -25.61 -6.17
N GLU A 139 10.70 -26.94 -6.04
CA GLU A 139 10.91 -27.69 -4.80
C GLU A 139 9.72 -27.79 -3.85
N LEU A 140 8.65 -28.49 -4.28
CA LEU A 140 8.02 -29.59 -3.52
C LEU A 140 6.71 -30.11 -4.16
N VAL A 141 6.63 -30.25 -5.49
CA VAL A 141 5.63 -31.16 -6.07
C VAL A 141 6.21 -31.83 -7.31
N GLY A 142 6.17 -33.17 -7.33
CA GLY A 142 6.71 -33.98 -8.42
C GLY A 142 6.01 -33.70 -9.75
N VAL A 143 6.71 -34.03 -10.84
CA VAL A 143 6.22 -33.90 -12.21
C VAL A 143 4.84 -34.55 -12.35
N GLY A 144 3.79 -33.74 -12.47
CA GLY A 144 2.47 -34.20 -12.92
C GLY A 144 1.24 -33.69 -12.18
N GLU A 145 1.33 -33.15 -10.96
CA GLU A 145 0.13 -32.73 -10.22
C GLU A 145 0.36 -31.53 -9.29
N SER A 146 -0.42 -30.47 -9.48
CA SER A 146 -0.80 -29.52 -8.44
C SER A 146 -2.33 -29.46 -8.43
N CYS A 147 -2.92 -29.76 -7.28
CA CYS A 147 -4.36 -30.01 -7.12
C CYS A 147 -5.25 -28.76 -7.27
N VAL A 148 -4.73 -27.62 -7.73
CA VAL A 148 -5.53 -26.40 -7.99
C VAL A 148 -5.24 -25.77 -9.35
N GLU A 149 -4.29 -26.31 -10.12
CA GLU A 149 -3.79 -25.65 -11.33
C GLU A 149 -4.55 -25.97 -12.63
N ARG A 150 -5.34 -27.05 -12.67
CA ARG A 150 -5.92 -27.52 -13.95
C ARG A 150 -7.27 -26.93 -14.35
N GLY A 151 -7.91 -26.12 -13.51
CA GLY A 151 -9.28 -25.67 -13.76
C GLY A 151 -9.57 -24.19 -13.55
N SER A 152 -8.72 -23.46 -12.82
CA SER A 152 -9.15 -22.20 -12.21
C SER A 152 -8.64 -20.93 -12.89
N PHE A 153 -7.55 -20.99 -13.67
CA PHE A 153 -6.87 -19.79 -14.15
C PHE A 153 -6.42 -19.90 -15.62
N GLY A 154 -6.75 -18.90 -16.44
CA GLY A 154 -6.27 -18.80 -17.82
C GLY A 154 -4.76 -18.56 -17.89
N LYS A 155 -4.07 -19.23 -18.81
CA LYS A 155 -2.61 -19.15 -18.98
C LYS A 155 -2.06 -17.72 -19.16
N GLU A 156 -2.82 -16.86 -19.81
CA GLU A 156 -2.43 -15.46 -20.09
C GLU A 156 -2.38 -14.60 -18.82
N VAL A 157 -3.33 -14.80 -17.89
CA VAL A 157 -3.38 -14.07 -16.61
C VAL A 157 -2.18 -14.40 -15.75
N LEU A 158 -1.73 -15.66 -15.77
CA LEU A 158 -0.56 -16.11 -15.03
C LEU A 158 0.75 -15.53 -15.58
N ALA A 159 0.86 -15.39 -16.91
CA ALA A 159 2.04 -14.81 -17.54
C ALA A 159 2.18 -13.32 -17.23
N SER A 160 1.07 -12.56 -17.31
CA SER A 160 1.03 -11.13 -16.97
C SER A 160 1.41 -10.88 -15.51
N ASP A 161 0.88 -11.70 -14.58
CA ASP A 161 1.14 -11.53 -13.16
C ASP A 161 2.60 -11.80 -12.80
N ARG A 162 3.19 -12.78 -13.46
CA ARG A 162 4.61 -13.11 -13.31
C ARG A 162 5.51 -11.98 -13.81
N GLU A 163 5.22 -11.42 -14.98
CA GLU A 163 5.98 -10.31 -15.54
C GLU A 163 5.93 -9.08 -14.61
N MET A 164 4.74 -8.73 -14.12
CA MET A 164 4.56 -7.64 -13.17
C MET A 164 5.37 -7.87 -11.89
N ARG A 165 5.33 -9.09 -11.35
CA ARG A 165 6.11 -9.46 -10.18
C ARG A 165 7.61 -9.32 -10.41
N GLU A 166 8.12 -9.84 -11.53
CA GLU A 166 9.55 -9.76 -11.87
C GLU A 166 10.02 -8.30 -12.01
N GLN A 167 9.17 -7.42 -12.56
CA GLN A 167 9.46 -5.98 -12.64
C GLN A 167 9.52 -5.32 -11.25
N LEU A 168 8.59 -5.67 -10.34
CA LEU A 168 8.52 -5.07 -9.01
C LEU A 168 9.60 -5.62 -8.05
N HIS A 169 9.87 -6.93 -8.08
CA HIS A 169 10.76 -7.60 -7.12
C HIS A 169 12.20 -7.11 -7.14
N ALA A 170 12.65 -6.45 -8.21
CA ALA A 170 14.00 -5.91 -8.27
C ALA A 170 14.26 -4.83 -7.21
N HIS A 171 13.21 -4.13 -6.75
CA HIS A 171 13.35 -2.98 -5.84
C HIS A 171 12.29 -2.92 -4.73
N LEU A 172 11.28 -3.80 -4.76
CA LEU A 172 10.18 -3.83 -3.80
C LEU A 172 10.39 -4.89 -2.71
N THR A 173 10.38 -4.47 -1.46
CA THR A 173 10.32 -5.35 -0.28
C THR A 173 8.88 -5.46 0.19
N VAL A 174 8.36 -6.70 0.25
CA VAL A 174 6.97 -6.99 0.64
C VAL A 174 6.95 -7.68 1.99
N THR A 175 6.16 -7.15 2.93
CA THR A 175 5.97 -7.72 4.27
C THR A 175 4.48 -7.92 4.54
N VAL A 176 4.15 -8.86 5.44
CA VAL A 176 2.75 -9.22 5.74
C VAL A 176 2.52 -9.24 7.22
N SER A 177 1.32 -8.85 7.65
CA SER A 177 0.83 -9.10 9.00
C SER A 177 -0.57 -9.68 8.97
N ARG A 178 -0.78 -10.71 9.80
CA ARG A 178 -2.07 -11.36 9.99
C ARG A 178 -2.80 -10.73 11.17
N CYS A 179 -3.46 -9.62 10.94
CA CYS A 179 -4.31 -8.94 11.92
C CYS A 179 -5.58 -8.43 11.24
N SER A 180 -6.65 -8.26 12.02
CA SER A 180 -7.87 -7.63 11.52
C SER A 180 -7.73 -6.10 11.50
N VAL A 181 -8.57 -5.42 10.72
CA VAL A 181 -8.65 -3.94 10.71
C VAL A 181 -8.95 -3.41 12.11
N GLU A 182 -9.79 -4.12 12.86
CA GLU A 182 -10.16 -3.80 14.23
C GLU A 182 -8.95 -3.88 15.19
N ASP A 183 -8.04 -4.84 14.98
CA ASP A 183 -6.80 -4.96 15.76
C ASP A 183 -5.80 -3.82 15.44
N LEU A 184 -5.83 -3.29 14.21
CA LEU A 184 -4.99 -2.15 13.80
C LEU A 184 -5.50 -0.83 14.38
N GLU A 185 -6.82 -0.66 14.50
CA GLU A 185 -7.44 0.58 15.00
C GLU A 185 -7.41 0.69 16.54
N GLN A 186 -7.20 -0.42 17.25
CA GLN A 186 -7.11 -0.47 18.71
C GLN A 186 -5.68 -0.33 19.28
N GLY A 187 -4.66 -0.30 18.42
CA GLY A 187 -3.24 -0.10 18.78
C GLY A 187 -2.80 1.35 18.69
#